data_AF-A0A7R9LAU6-F1
#
_entry.id   AF-A0A7R9LAU6-F1
#
_cell.length_a   1.000
_cell.length_b   1.000
_cell.length_c   1.000
_cell.angle_alpha   90.00
_cell.angle_beta   90.00
_cell.angle_gamma   90.00
#
_symmetry.space_group_name_H-M   'P 1'
#
loop_
_entity.id
_entity.type
_entity.pdbx_description
1 polymer ?
#
loop_
_entity_poly.entity_id
_entity_poly.type
_entity_poly.pdbx_seq_one_letter_code
_entity_poly.pdbx_strand_id
1 'polypeptide(L)'
;MSELLFELNLTVSSAKLSGTTAFFKPDPYVEIVVDGGSPNKTDYNKSTYNPKWDEVFPLLVSPYSFIHLRVFNHNSIKRDALLGEATIDVYELLTRN
;
A
#
# COMPACT_ATOMS: atom_id res chain seq x y z
N MET A 1 7.11 -29.06 4.42
CA MET A 1 5.66 -28.97 4.13
C MET A 1 5.51 -27.72 3.28
N SER A 2 4.99 -27.81 2.06
CA SER A 2 4.74 -26.60 1.26
C SER A 2 3.64 -25.80 1.93
N GLU A 3 3.85 -24.50 2.14
CA GLU A 3 2.79 -23.62 2.63
C GLU A 3 1.67 -23.54 1.58
N LEU A 4 0.43 -23.63 2.05
CA LEU A 4 -0.75 -23.43 1.21
C LEU A 4 -0.94 -21.93 1.01
N LEU A 5 -0.83 -21.50 -0.24
CA LEU A 5 -1.05 -20.11 -0.64
C LEU A 5 -2.44 -19.96 -1.28
N PHE A 6 -3.05 -18.81 -1.03
CA PHE A 6 -4.35 -18.41 -1.54
C PHE A 6 -4.21 -17.07 -2.27
N GLU A 7 -5.02 -16.86 -3.29
CA GLU A 7 -5.10 -15.56 -3.96
C GLU A 7 -6.05 -14.63 -3.19
N LEU A 8 -5.54 -13.46 -2.80
CA LEU A 8 -6.29 -12.35 -2.25
C LEU A 8 -6.23 -11.19 -3.24
N ASN A 9 -7.39 -10.79 -3.76
CA ASN A 9 -7.50 -9.61 -4.62
C ASN A 9 -7.63 -8.34 -3.74
N LEU A 10 -6.52 -7.60 -3.63
CA LEU A 10 -6.48 -6.35 -2.89
C LEU A 10 -6.74 -5.17 -3.83
N THR A 11 -7.82 -4.42 -3.60
CA THR A 11 -8.07 -3.15 -4.28
C THR A 11 -7.50 -1.99 -3.46
N VAL A 12 -6.56 -1.25 -4.02
CA VAL A 12 -6.09 0.03 -3.47
C VAL A 12 -6.93 1.15 -4.07
N SER A 13 -7.90 1.66 -3.30
CA SER A 13 -8.87 2.64 -3.80
C SER A 13 -8.36 4.08 -3.69
N SER A 14 -8.18 4.60 -2.48
CA SER A 14 -7.85 6.01 -2.24
C SER A 14 -7.21 6.26 -0.89
N ALA A 15 -6.66 7.46 -0.68
CA ALA A 15 -6.22 7.92 0.64
C ALA A 15 -6.61 9.37 0.90
N LYS A 16 -6.64 9.75 2.18
CA LYS A 16 -6.78 11.14 2.63
C LYS A 16 -5.54 11.51 3.44
N LEU A 17 -4.69 12.34 2.85
CA LEU A 17 -3.40 12.71 3.40
C LEU A 17 -3.51 14.04 4.14
N SER A 18 -2.81 14.15 5.26
CA SER A 18 -2.68 15.41 6.01
C SER A 18 -1.41 16.13 5.55
N GLY A 19 -1.49 17.45 5.34
CA GLY A 19 -0.34 18.27 4.96
C GLY A 19 -0.23 19.52 5.82
N THR A 20 0.99 19.83 6.27
CA THR A 20 1.29 21.03 7.07
C THR A 20 1.75 22.21 6.21
N THR A 21 2.14 21.99 4.95
CA THR A 21 2.69 23.02 4.06
C THR A 21 1.82 23.21 2.81
N ALA A 22 1.24 24.39 2.67
CA ALA A 22 0.37 24.76 1.55
C ALA A 22 1.09 24.90 0.19
N PHE A 23 2.42 24.99 0.18
CA PHE A 23 3.19 25.34 -1.02
C PHE A 23 3.51 24.17 -1.95
N PHE A 24 3.60 22.93 -1.46
CA PHE A 24 3.87 21.75 -2.29
C PHE A 24 3.02 20.56 -1.85
N LYS A 25 2.18 20.08 -2.75
CA LYS A 25 1.38 18.86 -2.56
C LYS A 25 2.25 17.63 -2.89
N PRO A 26 2.01 16.48 -2.24
CA PRO A 26 2.76 15.26 -2.53
C PRO A 26 2.32 14.63 -3.85
N ASP A 27 3.17 13.75 -4.36
CA ASP A 27 2.93 12.83 -5.47
C ASP A 27 2.77 11.40 -4.93
N PRO A 28 1.65 11.07 -4.26
CA PRO A 28 1.52 9.82 -3.51
C PRO A 28 1.36 8.56 -4.38
N TYR A 29 2.02 7.47 -3.97
CA TYR A 29 1.75 6.10 -4.43
C TYR A 29 1.74 5.14 -3.23
N VAL A 30 1.18 3.94 -3.41
CA VAL A 30 1.16 2.88 -2.40
C VAL A 30 2.11 1.77 -2.81
N GLU A 31 2.94 1.35 -1.88
CA GLU A 31 3.73 0.13 -1.95
C GLU A 31 3.09 -0.96 -1.08
N ILE A 32 3.01 -2.16 -1.63
CA ILE A 32 2.34 -3.32 -1.03
C ILE A 32 3.37 -4.46 -0.95
N VAL A 33 3.63 -4.96 0.25
CA VAL A 33 4.60 -6.03 0.50
C VAL A 33 3.94 -7.12 1.32
N VAL A 34 3.98 -8.35 0.82
CA VAL A 34 3.54 -9.56 1.55
C VAL A 34 4.77 -10.25 2.12
N ASP A 35 4.80 -10.48 3.43
CA ASP A 35 5.83 -11.25 4.14
C ASP A 35 7.29 -10.87 3.81
N GLY A 36 7.53 -9.57 3.57
CA GLY A 36 8.86 -9.04 3.21
C GLY A 36 9.34 -9.38 1.79
N GLY A 37 8.47 -9.91 0.94
CA GLY A 37 8.75 -10.21 -0.47
C GLY A 37 8.91 -8.97 -1.36
N SER A 38 8.90 -9.21 -2.67
CA SER A 38 9.02 -8.13 -3.66
C SER A 38 7.82 -7.17 -3.58
N PRO A 39 8.04 -5.85 -3.61
CA PRO A 39 6.97 -4.88 -3.54
C PRO A 39 6.17 -4.83 -4.85
N ASN A 40 4.85 -4.76 -4.72
CA ASN A 40 3.96 -4.22 -5.75
C ASN A 40 3.73 -2.74 -5.49
N LYS A 41 3.50 -1.95 -6.53
CA LYS A 41 3.31 -0.50 -6.42
C LYS A 41 2.18 -0.04 -7.32
N THR A 42 1.39 0.92 -6.83
CA THR A 42 0.50 1.71 -7.68
C THR A 42 1.29 2.71 -8.51
N ASP A 43 0.64 3.30 -9.50
CA ASP A 43 1.13 4.56 -10.06
C ASP A 43 1.06 5.67 -8.99
N TYR A 44 1.88 6.72 -9.14
CA TYR A 44 1.75 7.90 -8.30
C TYR A 44 0.71 8.86 -8.87
N ASN A 45 -0.09 9.48 -8.01
CA ASN A 45 -0.96 10.59 -8.41
C ASN A 45 -0.24 11.91 -8.19
N LYS A 46 -0.22 12.80 -9.18
CA LYS A 46 0.52 14.06 -9.10
C LYS A 46 -0.18 15.12 -8.24
N SER A 47 0.57 15.78 -7.36
CA SER A 47 0.21 16.99 -6.62
C SER A 47 -1.15 16.91 -5.92
N THR A 48 -1.39 15.89 -5.10
CA THR A 48 -2.70 15.68 -4.45
C THR A 48 -2.59 15.19 -3.00
N TYR A 49 -3.51 15.65 -2.14
CA TYR A 49 -3.74 15.11 -0.80
C TYR A 49 -4.86 14.05 -0.76
N ASN A 50 -5.57 13.87 -1.87
CA ASN A 50 -6.67 12.92 -1.98
C ASN A 50 -6.47 12.03 -3.21
N PRO A 51 -5.41 11.19 -3.24
CA PRO A 51 -5.17 10.27 -4.34
C PRO A 51 -6.29 9.25 -4.49
N LYS A 52 -6.48 8.80 -5.74
CA LYS A 52 -7.36 7.70 -6.15
C LYS A 52 -6.60 6.86 -7.16
N TRP A 53 -6.40 5.60 -6.81
CA TRP A 53 -5.69 4.63 -7.64
C TRP A 53 -6.68 3.69 -8.31
N ASP A 54 -7.63 3.16 -7.55
CA ASP A 54 -8.60 2.17 -8.00
C ASP A 54 -7.92 0.99 -8.73
N GLU A 55 -6.74 0.60 -8.25
CA GLU A 55 -5.91 -0.46 -8.79
C GLU A 55 -6.11 -1.76 -8.01
N VAL A 56 -6.06 -2.91 -8.71
CA VAL A 56 -6.26 -4.24 -8.12
C VAL A 56 -4.98 -5.05 -8.21
N PHE A 57 -4.57 -5.63 -7.09
CA PHE A 57 -3.38 -6.47 -6.98
C PHE A 57 -3.78 -7.88 -6.54
N PRO A 58 -3.56 -8.91 -7.38
CA PRO A 58 -3.66 -10.30 -6.94
C PRO A 58 -2.44 -10.63 -6.08
N LEU A 59 -2.66 -10.88 -4.80
CA LEU A 59 -1.62 -11.23 -3.83
C LEU A 59 -1.69 -12.70 -3.50
N LEU A 60 -0.54 -13.37 -3.43
CA LEU A 60 -0.46 -14.71 -2.84
C LEU A 60 -0.17 -14.59 -1.36
N VAL A 61 -1.09 -15.11 -0.53
CA VAL A 61 -1.01 -15.02 0.94
C VAL A 61 -1.27 -16.39 1.56
N SER A 62 -0.71 -16.61 2.75
CA SER A 62 -1.15 -17.66 3.66
C SER A 62 -2.15 -17.06 4.68
N PRO A 63 -2.88 -17.89 5.45
CA PRO A 63 -3.70 -17.41 6.56
C PRO A 63 -2.92 -16.67 7.65
N TYR A 64 -1.59 -16.74 7.66
CA TYR A 64 -0.71 -16.11 8.66
C TYR A 64 0.15 -14.98 8.06
N SER A 65 -0.12 -14.59 6.81
CA SER A 65 0.66 -13.55 6.14
C SER A 65 0.36 -12.16 6.70
N PHE A 66 1.39 -11.31 6.69
CA PHE A 66 1.28 -9.88 6.95
C PHE A 66 1.43 -9.11 5.64
N ILE A 67 0.48 -8.21 5.38
CA ILE A 67 0.52 -7.30 4.22
C ILE A 67 0.87 -5.90 4.72
N HIS A 68 2.06 -5.43 4.39
CA HIS A 68 2.50 -4.08 4.68
C HIS A 68 2.09 -3.14 3.54
N LEU A 69 1.37 -2.09 3.89
CA LEU A 69 0.96 -1.01 3.00
C LEU A 69 1.70 0.26 3.40
N ARG A 70 2.43 0.85 2.46
CA ARG A 70 3.20 2.08 2.71
C ARG A 70 2.85 3.13 1.66
N VAL A 71 2.42 4.30 2.10
CA VAL A 71 2.17 5.43 1.21
C VAL A 71 3.41 6.28 1.14
N PHE A 72 3.97 6.45 -0.06
CA PHE A 72 5.16 7.26 -0.30
C PHE A 72 4.83 8.48 -1.14
N ASN A 73 5.59 9.56 -0.95
CA ASN A 73 5.64 10.73 -1.83
C ASN A 73 6.78 10.53 -2.84
N HIS A 74 6.44 10.37 -4.11
CA HIS A 74 7.42 10.23 -5.18
C HIS A 74 8.29 11.48 -5.32
N ASN A 75 9.59 11.28 -5.57
CA ASN A 75 10.51 12.35 -5.91
C ASN A 75 11.47 11.91 -7.03
N SER A 76 11.65 12.75 -8.03
CA SER A 76 12.53 12.43 -9.17
C SER A 76 14.03 12.61 -8.88
N ILE A 77 14.40 13.27 -7.78
CA ILE A 77 15.80 13.64 -7.48
C ILE A 77 16.32 12.95 -6.22
N LYS A 78 15.52 12.93 -5.16
CA LYS A 78 15.88 12.31 -3.87
C LYS A 78 15.07 11.03 -3.65
N ARG A 79 15.40 10.30 -2.59
CA ARG A 79 14.57 9.18 -2.14
C ARG A 79 13.16 9.65 -1.80
N ASP A 80 12.19 8.81 -2.13
CA ASP A 80 10.79 9.02 -1.81
C ASP A 80 10.58 9.10 -0.29
N ALA A 81 9.66 9.97 0.14
CA ALA A 81 9.38 10.17 1.56
C ALA A 81 8.17 9.36 2.00
N LEU A 82 8.28 8.60 3.09
CA LEU A 82 7.14 7.88 3.67
C LEU A 82 6.13 8.89 4.25
N LEU A 83 4.88 8.76 3.84
CA LEU A 83 3.75 9.59 4.30
C LEU A 83 2.90 8.89 5.35
N GLY A 84 2.88 7.56 5.34
CA GLY A 84 2.17 6.74 6.31
C GLY A 84 2.26 5.26 5.96
N GLU A 85 1.94 4.41 6.92
CA GLU A 85 1.95 2.97 6.74
C GLU A 85 0.88 2.29 7.58
N ALA A 86 0.48 1.10 7.15
CA ALA A 86 -0.40 0.19 7.86
C ALA A 86 0.03 -1.24 7.59
N THR A 87 -0.29 -2.14 8.52
CA THR A 87 -0.09 -3.57 8.35
C THR A 87 -1.43 -4.27 8.51
N ILE A 88 -1.75 -5.18 7.59
CA ILE A 88 -2.91 -6.05 7.66
C ILE A 88 -2.43 -7.42 8.08
N ASP A 89 -2.95 -7.91 9.20
CA ASP A 89 -2.85 -9.32 9.59
C ASP A 89 -4.01 -10.08 8.91
N VAL A 90 -3.66 -10.99 7.99
CA VAL A 90 -4.67 -11.77 7.24
C VAL A 90 -5.46 -12.67 8.19
N TYR A 91 -4.83 -13.21 9.24
CA TYR A 91 -5.50 -14.08 10.21
C TYR A 91 -6.61 -13.31 10.95
N GLU A 92 -6.28 -12.10 11.41
CA GLU A 92 -7.23 -11.23 12.09
C GLU A 92 -8.40 -10.84 11.17
N LEU A 93 -8.13 -10.58 9.89
CA LEU A 93 -9.17 -10.24 8.91
C LEU A 93 -10.13 -11.42 8.65
N LEU A 94 -9.62 -12.64 8.62
CA LEU A 94 -10.41 -13.85 8.42
C LEU A 94 -11.27 -14.23 9.64
N THR A 95 -10.82 -13.89 10.86
CA THR A 95 -11.48 -14.28 12.11
C THR A 95 -12.48 -13.25 12.64
N ARG A 96 -12.52 -12.04 12.07
CA ARG A 96 -13.44 -10.96 12.46
C ARG A 96 -14.82 -11.02 11.78
N ASN A 97 -15.09 -12.04 10.96
CA ASN A 97 -16.39 -12.31 10.32
C ASN A 97 -17.05 -13.56 10.90
#